data_AF-T0ZJD9-F1
#
_entry.id   AF-T0ZJD9-F1
#
_cell.length_a   1.000
_cell.length_b   1.000
_cell.length_c   1.000
_cell.angle_alpha   90.00
_cell.angle_beta   90.00
_cell.angle_gamma   90.00
#
_symmetry.space_group_name_H-M   'P 1'
#
loop_
_entity.id
_entity.type
_entity.pdbx_description
1 polymer ?
#
loop_
_entity_poly.entity_id
_entity_poly.type
_entity_poly.pdbx_seq_one_letter_code
_entity_poly.pdbx_strand_id
1 'polypeptide(L)'
;MEVFEEQSALYRIFEELLTEDQMALRIGNEIPVRALEPCTLISIPLRSGNVWLGSIGLVGPIRMQYDQVIPIMMYLSDRLNLWIDEVMPPTSHINS
;
A
#
# COMPACT_ATOMS: atom_id res chain seq x y z
N MET A 1 6.62 24.38 -13.39
CA MET A 1 5.28 23.78 -13.50
C MET A 1 5.34 22.29 -13.20
N GLU A 2 6.31 21.58 -13.77
CA GLU A 2 6.61 20.14 -13.56
C GLU A 2 6.72 19.71 -12.08
N VAL A 3 7.45 20.45 -11.24
CA VAL A 3 7.61 20.12 -9.80
C VAL A 3 6.29 20.17 -9.02
N PHE A 4 5.34 21.03 -9.39
CA PHE A 4 4.05 21.12 -8.71
C PHE A 4 3.14 19.93 -9.10
N GLU A 5 3.22 19.48 -10.36
CA GLU A 5 2.50 18.29 -10.84
C GLU A 5 3.05 17.01 -10.19
N GLU A 6 4.36 16.88 -10.04
CA GLU A 6 5.01 15.73 -9.40
C GLU A 6 4.66 15.62 -7.90
N GLN A 7 4.70 16.73 -7.16
CA GLN A 7 4.30 16.77 -5.74
C GLN A 7 2.81 16.41 -5.57
N SER A 8 1.96 16.80 -6.53
CA SER A 8 0.54 16.44 -6.51
C SER A 8 0.31 14.93 -6.78
N ALA A 9 1.11 14.31 -7.65
CA ALA A 9 0.97 12.89 -7.94
C ALA A 9 1.35 12.02 -6.74
N LEU A 10 2.47 12.34 -6.08
CA LEU A 10 2.92 11.62 -4.89
C LEU A 10 1.92 11.73 -3.73
N TYR A 11 1.39 12.93 -3.49
CA TYR A 11 0.38 13.13 -2.44
C TYR A 11 -0.85 12.27 -2.66
N ARG A 12 -1.30 12.16 -3.92
CA ARG A 12 -2.48 11.36 -4.27
C ARG A 12 -2.21 9.86 -4.19
N ILE A 13 -0.97 9.40 -4.47
CA ILE A 13 -0.57 8.02 -4.15
C ILE A 13 -0.71 7.76 -2.65
N PHE A 14 -0.24 8.68 -1.80
CA PHE A 14 -0.41 8.53 -0.35
C PHE A 14 -1.87 8.51 0.08
N GLU A 15 -2.73 9.36 -0.50
CA GLU A 15 -4.17 9.31 -0.25
C GLU A 15 -4.73 7.92 -0.58
N GLU A 16 -4.42 7.37 -1.76
CA GLU A 16 -4.86 6.02 -2.14
C GLU A 16 -4.38 4.94 -1.16
N LEU A 17 -3.11 5.00 -0.72
CA LEU A 17 -2.56 4.05 0.25
C LEU A 17 -3.23 4.12 1.63
N LEU A 18 -3.82 5.26 1.98
CA LEU A 18 -4.52 5.50 3.24
C LEU A 18 -6.03 5.23 3.15
N THR A 19 -6.53 4.69 2.04
CA THR A 19 -7.96 4.39 1.89
C THR A 19 -8.34 2.94 2.16
N GLU A 20 -7.38 2.02 2.14
CA GLU A 20 -7.66 0.58 2.20
C GLU A 20 -6.87 -0.11 3.30
N ASP A 21 -7.60 -0.80 4.18
CA ASP A 21 -7.04 -1.66 5.21
C ASP A 21 -6.74 -3.09 4.68
N GLN A 22 -7.03 -3.35 3.41
CA GLN A 22 -6.78 -4.62 2.73
C GLN A 22 -5.77 -4.44 1.61
N MET A 23 -5.29 -5.56 1.07
CA MET A 23 -4.45 -5.54 -0.13
C MET A 23 -5.28 -5.00 -1.30
N ALA A 24 -4.75 -4.00 -1.99
CA ALA A 24 -5.39 -3.41 -3.16
C ALA A 24 -4.50 -3.52 -4.39
N LEU A 25 -5.12 -3.65 -5.57
CA LEU A 25 -4.47 -3.57 -6.87
C LEU A 25 -5.27 -2.60 -7.72
N ARG A 26 -4.61 -1.55 -8.23
CA ARG A 26 -5.20 -0.52 -9.08
C ARG A 26 -4.36 -0.36 -10.34
N ILE A 27 -4.98 -0.45 -11.49
CA ILE A 27 -4.31 -0.49 -12.80
C ILE A 27 -4.74 0.72 -13.64
N GLY A 28 -3.76 1.52 -14.04
CA GLY A 28 -3.90 2.67 -14.92
C GLY A 28 -5.01 3.62 -14.48
N ASN A 29 -6.14 3.60 -15.21
CA ASN A 29 -7.26 4.50 -14.99
C ASN A 29 -8.06 4.25 -13.70
N GLU A 30 -7.79 3.15 -12.98
CA GLU A 30 -8.30 2.93 -11.62
C GLU A 30 -7.56 3.79 -10.57
N ILE A 31 -6.39 4.32 -10.92
CA ILE A 31 -5.67 5.29 -10.11
C ILE A 31 -6.22 6.66 -10.49
N PRO A 32 -6.82 7.43 -9.55
CA PRO A 32 -7.54 8.65 -9.90
C PRO A 32 -6.62 9.82 -10.28
N VAL A 33 -5.38 9.55 -10.73
CA VAL A 33 -4.33 10.50 -11.10
C VAL A 33 -3.94 10.25 -12.56
N ARG A 34 -4.26 11.18 -13.46
CA ARG A 34 -4.01 11.02 -14.90
C ARG A 34 -2.54 10.75 -15.24
N ALA A 35 -1.61 11.37 -14.52
CA ALA A 35 -0.18 11.15 -14.71
C ALA A 35 0.27 9.70 -14.41
N LEU A 36 -0.54 8.93 -13.68
CA LEU A 36 -0.29 7.53 -13.29
C LEU A 36 -1.08 6.53 -14.14
N GLU A 37 -1.76 6.97 -15.21
CA GLU A 37 -2.37 6.08 -16.21
C GLU A 37 -1.43 4.99 -16.76
N PRO A 38 -0.11 5.22 -16.98
CA PRO A 38 0.79 4.14 -17.41
C PRO A 38 1.24 3.20 -16.27
N CYS A 39 0.74 3.39 -15.05
CA CYS A 39 1.20 2.71 -13.85
C CYS A 39 0.18 1.72 -13.28
N THR A 40 0.68 0.86 -12.41
CA THR A 40 -0.07 0.02 -11.49
C THR A 40 0.34 0.40 -10.07
N LEU A 41 -0.62 0.42 -9.15
CA LEU A 41 -0.42 0.57 -7.72
C LEU A 41 -0.87 -0.70 -7.02
N ILE A 42 0.02 -1.32 -6.25
CA ILE A 42 -0.31 -2.45 -5.37
C ILE A 42 -0.08 -2.00 -3.93
N SER A 43 -1.06 -2.12 -3.05
CA SER A 43 -0.92 -1.82 -1.63
C SER A 43 -1.04 -3.08 -0.79
N ILE A 44 -0.31 -3.15 0.32
CA ILE A 44 -0.46 -4.18 1.35
C ILE A 44 -0.60 -3.51 2.72
N PRO A 45 -1.52 -3.99 3.58
CA PRO A 45 -1.73 -3.40 4.88
C PRO A 45 -0.64 -3.80 5.87
N LEU A 46 -0.25 -2.84 6.70
CA LEU A 46 0.56 -3.03 7.90
C LEU A 46 -0.37 -3.05 9.12
N ARG A 47 -0.27 -4.12 9.91
CA ARG A 47 -1.15 -4.36 11.06
C ARG A 47 -0.37 -4.80 12.28
N SER A 48 -0.87 -4.42 13.44
CA SER A 48 -0.54 -5.00 14.74
C SER A 48 -1.82 -5.61 15.31
N GLY A 49 -1.92 -6.94 15.32
CA GLY A 49 -3.20 -7.64 15.50
C GLY A 49 -4.30 -7.12 14.57
N ASN A 50 -5.39 -6.61 15.15
CA ASN A 50 -6.51 -6.03 14.38
C ASN A 50 -6.35 -4.54 14.07
N VAL A 51 -5.33 -3.89 14.59
CA VAL A 51 -5.12 -2.44 14.39
C VAL A 51 -4.38 -2.23 13.08
N TRP A 52 -5.00 -1.50 12.16
CA TRP A 52 -4.36 -1.05 10.92
C TRP A 52 -3.47 0.17 11.21
N LEU A 53 -2.18 0.04 10.91
CA LEU A 53 -1.17 1.08 11.15
C LEU A 53 -0.90 1.92 9.90
N GLY A 54 -1.28 1.42 8.73
CA GLY A 54 -1.03 2.04 7.43
C GLY A 54 -0.76 0.98 6.36
N SER A 55 -0.25 1.38 5.20
CA SER A 55 -0.03 0.46 4.08
C SER A 55 1.30 0.74 3.37
N ILE A 56 1.88 -0.29 2.76
CA ILE A 56 3.02 -0.17 1.86
C ILE A 56 2.52 -0.26 0.43
N GLY A 57 2.98 0.67 -0.42
CA GLY A 57 2.66 0.73 -1.84
C GLY A 57 3.82 0.33 -2.74
N LEU A 58 3.51 -0.43 -3.80
CA LEU A 58 4.36 -0.69 -4.94
C LEU A 58 3.78 0.03 -6.16
N VAL A 59 4.56 0.91 -6.77
CA VAL A 59 4.22 1.56 -8.04
C VAL A 59 5.07 0.92 -9.15
N GLY A 60 4.42 0.42 -10.19
CA GLY A 60 5.08 -0.22 -11.33
C GLY A 60 4.44 0.15 -12.67
N PRO A 61 5.01 -0.28 -13.80
CA PRO A 61 4.37 -0.13 -15.11
C PRO A 61 3.11 -1.00 -15.22
N ILE A 62 2.14 -0.56 -16.01
CA ILE A 62 0.85 -1.26 -16.21
C ILE A 62 1.03 -2.73 -16.66
N ARG A 63 2.10 -3.01 -17.41
CA ARG A 63 2.50 -4.36 -17.83
C ARG A 63 3.73 -4.78 -17.01
N MET A 64 3.48 -5.52 -15.92
CA MET A 64 4.50 -6.16 -15.09
C MET A 64 4.22 -7.66 -14.94
N GLN A 65 5.15 -8.40 -14.36
CA GLN A 65 5.01 -9.85 -14.09
C GLN A 65 4.18 -10.07 -12.81
N TYR A 66 2.85 -9.94 -12.93
CA TYR A 66 1.90 -10.05 -11.81
C TYR A 66 1.96 -11.38 -11.08
N ASP A 67 2.23 -12.45 -11.83
CA ASP A 67 2.46 -13.81 -11.35
C ASP A 67 3.62 -13.90 -10.34
N GLN A 68 4.60 -13.00 -10.44
CA GLN A 68 5.72 -12.93 -9.50
C GLN A 68 5.51 -11.85 -8.43
N VAL A 69 4.97 -10.71 -8.82
CA VAL A 69 4.87 -9.53 -7.96
C VAL A 69 3.84 -9.73 -6.85
N ILE A 70 2.67 -10.26 -7.16
CA ILE A 70 1.60 -10.46 -6.17
C ILE A 70 2.07 -11.40 -5.04
N PRO A 71 2.66 -12.58 -5.32
CA PRO A 71 3.20 -13.44 -4.27
C PRO A 71 4.27 -12.78 -3.40
N ILE A 72 5.16 -11.97 -4.00
CA ILE A 72 6.18 -11.22 -3.26
C ILE A 72 5.51 -10.22 -2.31
N MET A 73 4.53 -9.46 -2.79
CA MET A 73 3.81 -8.49 -1.97
C MET A 73 3.08 -9.16 -0.80
N MET A 74 2.45 -10.32 -1.03
CA MET A 74 1.82 -11.11 0.03
C MET A 74 2.85 -11.56 1.08
N TYR A 75 3.97 -12.13 0.63
CA TYR A 75 5.06 -12.54 1.52
C TYR A 75 5.59 -11.35 2.34
N LEU A 76 5.77 -10.19 1.71
CA LEU A 76 6.20 -8.97 2.43
C LEU A 76 5.18 -8.55 3.48
N SER A 77 3.89 -8.58 3.16
CA SER A 77 2.82 -8.25 4.11
C SER A 77 2.89 -9.16 5.34
N ASP A 78 2.95 -10.47 5.13
CA ASP A 78 3.04 -11.45 6.22
C ASP A 78 4.29 -11.24 7.06
N ARG A 79 5.46 -11.10 6.42
CA ARG A 79 6.74 -10.93 7.13
C ARG A 79 6.80 -9.63 7.93
N LEU A 80 6.29 -8.54 7.38
CA LEU A 80 6.32 -7.25 8.04
C LEU A 80 5.30 -7.20 9.18
N ASN A 81 4.11 -7.78 9.00
CA ASN A 81 3.11 -7.84 10.07
C ASN A 81 3.62 -8.68 11.25
N LEU A 82 4.30 -9.81 11.00
CA LEU A 82 4.95 -10.58 12.06
C LEU A 82 6.02 -9.77 12.81
N TRP A 83 6.87 -9.06 12.08
CA TRP A 83 7.89 -8.20 12.69
C TRP A 83 7.28 -7.03 13.49
N ILE A 84 6.20 -6.44 12.98
CA ILE A 84 5.44 -5.39 13.67
C ILE A 84 4.85 -5.94 14.96
N ASP A 85 4.25 -7.13 14.96
CA ASP A 85 3.70 -7.76 16.17
C ASP A 85 4.80 -8.06 17.21
N GLU A 86 6.03 -8.34 16.78
CA GLU A 86 7.18 -8.54 17.68
C GLU A 86 7.67 -7.22 18.31
N VAL A 87 7.78 -6.15 17.53
CA VAL A 87 8.33 -4.86 17.97
C VAL A 87 7.28 -3.99 18.67
N MET A 88 6.04 -4.08 18.19
CA MET A 88 4.86 -3.37 18.67
C MET A 88 3.73 -4.38 18.83
N PRO A 89 3.76 -5.21 19.89
CA PRO A 89 2.70 -6.15 20.16
C PRO A 89 1.37 -5.42 20.29
N PRO A 90 0.26 -6.03 19.82
CA PRO A 90 -1.04 -5.40 19.86
C PRO A 90 -1.33 -4.97 21.30
N THR A 91 -1.52 -3.67 21.50
CA THR A 91 -1.89 -3.14 22.81
C THR A 91 -3.20 -3.80 23.18
N SER A 92 -3.16 -4.73 24.14
CA SER A 92 -4.37 -5.29 24.72
C SER A 92 -5.22 -4.11 25.15
N HIS A 93 -6.41 -3.96 24.58
CA HIS A 93 -7.44 -3.14 25.19
C HIS A 93 -7.58 -3.62 26.64
N ILE A 94 -7.05 -2.81 27.55
CA ILE A 94 -7.49 -2.78 28.94
C ILE A 94 -8.95 -2.32 28.83
N ASN A 95 -9.85 -3.29 28.69
CA ASN A 95 -11.26 -3.09 28.97
C ASN A 95 -11.37 -3.00 30.50
N SER A 96 -11.45 -1.76 31.00
CA SER A 96 -12.08 -1.43 32.29
C SER A 96 -13.42 -0.76 32.00
#